data_AF-X1REW0-F1
#
_entry.id   AF-X1REW0-F1
#
_cell.length_a   1.000
_cell.length_b   1.000
_cell.length_c   1.000
_cell.angle_alpha   90.00
_cell.angle_beta   90.00
_cell.angle_gamma   90.00
#
_symmetry.space_group_name_H-M   'P 1'
#
loop_
_entity.id
_entity.type
_entity.pdbx_description
1 polymer ?
#
loop_
_entity_poly.entity_id
_entity_poly.type
_entity_poly.pdbx_seq_one_letter_code
_entity_poly.pdbx_strand_id
1 'polypeptide(L)'
;MSILDHVGAAAPLDDDREYQCEDELFSADYPGIYEFLARVKISGKNRKPGKMIVYYEPERAQVCLSDNHTRSVAWHAGKGVTEALEGLERRLQAGTVDWRYDKRARTG
;
A
#
# COMPACT_ATOMS: atom_id res chain seq x y z
N MET A 1 24.70 -8.19 -12.75
CA MET A 1 24.13 -6.88 -13.13
C MET A 1 22.78 -6.76 -12.46
N SER A 2 22.59 -5.72 -11.67
CA SER A 2 21.41 -5.48 -10.84
C SER A 2 20.48 -4.49 -11.53
N ILE A 3 19.17 -4.61 -11.32
CA ILE A 3 18.20 -3.63 -11.81
C ILE A 3 18.44 -2.22 -11.24
N LEU A 4 19.13 -2.13 -10.11
CA LEU A 4 19.56 -0.86 -9.50
C LEU A 4 20.62 -0.13 -10.32
N ASP A 5 21.34 -0.85 -11.20
CA ASP A 5 22.29 -0.27 -12.15
C ASP A 5 21.55 0.49 -13.29
N HIS A 6 20.22 0.31 -13.42
CA HIS A 6 19.36 0.98 -14.41
C HIS A 6 18.53 2.13 -13.82
N VAL A 7 18.37 2.22 -12.50
CA VAL A 7 17.65 3.33 -11.86
C VAL A 7 18.64 4.47 -11.62
N GLY A 8 19.10 5.06 -12.73
CA GLY A 8 19.82 6.32 -12.74
C GLY A 8 18.97 7.43 -12.11
N ALA A 9 19.64 8.44 -11.55
CA ALA A 9 19.04 9.59 -10.87
C ALA A 9 17.69 10.01 -11.47
N ALA A 10 16.65 9.99 -10.64
CA ALA A 10 15.27 10.21 -11.03
C ALA A 10 15.10 11.52 -11.83
N ALA A 11 14.77 11.40 -13.11
CA ALA A 11 14.17 12.48 -13.89
C ALA A 11 12.69 12.64 -13.50
N PRO A 12 12.08 13.82 -13.70
CA PRO A 12 10.69 14.05 -13.34
C PRO A 12 9.78 13.16 -14.20
N LEU A 13 8.84 12.47 -13.57
CA LEU A 13 7.80 11.72 -14.28
C LEU A 13 6.77 12.72 -14.82
N ASP A 14 7.03 13.24 -16.02
CA ASP A 14 5.99 13.75 -16.94
C ASP A 14 5.48 12.54 -17.73
N ASP A 15 4.50 11.82 -17.19
CA ASP A 15 3.82 10.79 -17.95
C ASP A 15 2.31 10.86 -17.69
N ASP A 16 1.59 11.47 -18.63
CA ASP A 16 0.12 11.50 -18.75
C ASP A 16 -0.48 10.12 -19.10
N ARG A 17 0.27 9.03 -18.87
CA ARG A 17 -0.22 7.67 -19.09
C ARG A 17 -1.08 7.25 -17.90
N GLU A 18 -2.38 7.16 -18.15
CA GLU A 18 -3.35 6.51 -17.26
C GLU A 18 -2.95 5.03 -17.12
N TYR A 19 -2.16 4.72 -16.10
CA TYR A 19 -1.76 3.35 -15.77
C TYR A 19 -3.01 2.57 -15.33
N GLN A 20 -3.57 1.77 -16.24
CA GLN A 20 -4.62 0.81 -15.91
C GLN A 20 -3.95 -0.43 -15.32
N CYS A 21 -4.05 -0.57 -14.00
CA CYS A 21 -3.65 -1.77 -13.30
C CYS A 21 -4.65 -2.89 -13.62
N GLU A 22 -4.35 -3.75 -14.59
CA GLU A 22 -5.09 -4.98 -14.83
C GLU A 22 -4.82 -5.94 -13.67
N ASP A 23 -5.76 -5.95 -12.71
CA ASP A 23 -5.61 -6.63 -11.43
C ASP A 23 -6.72 -7.68 -11.23
N GLU A 24 -6.71 -8.74 -12.03
CA GLU A 24 -7.66 -9.85 -11.82
C GLU A 24 -7.27 -10.74 -10.63
N LEU A 25 -5.98 -10.84 -10.29
CA LEU A 25 -5.48 -11.77 -9.27
C LEU A 25 -5.33 -11.14 -7.88
N PHE A 26 -4.79 -9.93 -7.78
CA PHE A 26 -4.54 -9.29 -6.48
C PHE A 26 -5.83 -8.73 -5.88
N SER A 27 -6.75 -8.21 -6.69
CA SER A 27 -8.09 -7.81 -6.23
C SER A 27 -8.95 -9.00 -5.77
N ALA A 28 -8.71 -10.19 -6.32
CA ALA A 28 -9.36 -11.42 -5.90
C ALA A 28 -8.76 -11.98 -4.59
N ASP A 29 -7.43 -12.00 -4.47
CA ASP A 29 -6.73 -12.55 -3.30
C ASP A 29 -6.74 -11.60 -2.10
N TYR A 30 -6.74 -10.28 -2.33
CA TYR A 30 -6.62 -9.24 -1.32
C TYR A 30 -7.64 -8.10 -1.50
N PRO A 31 -8.95 -8.39 -1.44
CA PRO A 31 -10.00 -7.42 -1.78
C PRO A 31 -10.03 -6.19 -0.88
N GLY A 32 -9.70 -6.31 0.41
CA GLY A 32 -9.67 -5.21 1.36
C GLY A 32 -8.48 -4.28 1.16
N ILE A 33 -7.30 -4.85 0.86
CA ILE A 33 -6.13 -4.08 0.45
C ILE A 33 -6.41 -3.37 -0.87
N TYR A 34 -6.97 -4.08 -1.86
CA TYR A 34 -7.34 -3.50 -3.15
C TYR A 34 -8.32 -2.34 -2.98
N GLU A 35 -9.41 -2.53 -2.23
CA GLU A 35 -10.38 -1.47 -1.96
C GLU A 35 -9.70 -0.26 -1.32
N PHE A 36 -8.84 -0.47 -0.33
CA PHE A 36 -8.14 0.63 0.35
C PHE A 36 -7.27 1.46 -0.60
N LEU A 37 -6.62 0.82 -1.56
CA LEU A 37 -5.70 1.46 -2.52
C LEU A 37 -6.45 2.09 -3.69
N ALA A 38 -7.40 1.37 -4.28
CA ALA A 38 -8.09 1.75 -5.51
C ALA A 38 -9.31 2.66 -5.27
N ARG A 39 -9.96 2.60 -4.10
CA ARG A 39 -11.19 3.37 -3.85
C ARG A 39 -10.89 4.84 -3.57
N VAL A 40 -11.07 5.64 -4.61
CA VAL A 40 -10.91 7.11 -4.60
C VAL A 40 -12.21 7.89 -4.36
N LYS A 41 -13.36 7.20 -4.27
CA LYS A 41 -14.66 7.81 -3.94
C LYS A 41 -15.38 7.06 -2.82
N ILE A 42 -15.76 7.78 -1.76
CA ILE A 42 -16.51 7.27 -0.62
C ILE A 42 -17.64 8.24 -0.31
N SER A 43 -18.89 7.76 -0.31
CA SER A 43 -20.09 8.57 0.00
C SER A 43 -20.17 9.88 -0.82
N GLY A 44 -19.84 9.79 -2.11
CA GLY A 44 -19.85 10.95 -3.03
C GLY A 44 -18.68 11.92 -2.87
N LYS A 45 -17.77 11.69 -1.91
CA LYS A 45 -16.59 12.52 -1.69
C LYS A 45 -15.34 11.88 -2.29
N ASN A 46 -14.51 12.69 -2.92
CA ASN A 46 -13.20 12.25 -3.40
C ASN A 46 -12.26 12.03 -2.20
N ARG A 47 -11.52 10.93 -2.23
CA ARG A 47 -10.48 10.55 -1.28
C ARG A 47 -9.16 10.45 -2.02
N LYS A 48 -8.08 10.91 -1.38
CA LYS A 48 -6.72 10.64 -1.88
C LYS A 48 -6.44 9.14 -1.76
N PRO A 49 -5.93 8.47 -2.82
CA PRO A 49 -5.64 7.05 -2.74
C PRO A 49 -4.66 6.75 -1.59
N GLY A 50 -4.84 5.57 -1.01
CA GLY A 50 -3.91 5.02 -0.03
C GLY A 50 -2.59 4.64 -0.70
N LYS A 51 -1.56 4.39 0.12
CA LYS A 51 -0.28 3.84 -0.35
C LYS A 51 0.02 2.56 0.39
N MET A 52 0.63 1.59 -0.29
CA MET A 52 1.21 0.41 0.33
C MET A 52 2.73 0.46 0.20
N ILE A 53 3.43 0.16 1.30
CA ILE A 53 4.89 0.01 1.31
C ILE A 53 5.21 -1.39 1.83
N VAL A 54 6.03 -2.13 1.10
CA VAL A 54 6.52 -3.45 1.51
C VAL A 54 8.00 -3.33 1.86
N TYR A 55 8.34 -3.66 3.10
CA TYR A 55 9.70 -3.82 3.57
C TYR A 55 10.02 -5.30 3.61
N TYR A 56 11.16 -5.68 3.04
CA TYR A 56 11.62 -7.06 3.03
C TYR A 56 13.00 -7.16 3.64
N GLU A 57 13.12 -8.05 4.62
CA GLU A 57 14.35 -8.44 5.30
C GLU A 57 14.52 -9.96 5.14
N PRO A 58 15.73 -10.53 5.34
CA PRO A 58 15.88 -11.98 5.38
C PRO A 58 14.88 -12.59 6.37
N GLU A 59 14.08 -13.55 5.89
CA GLU A 59 13.08 -14.30 6.67
C GLU A 59 11.90 -13.48 7.23
N ARG A 60 11.73 -12.22 6.78
CA ARG A 60 10.64 -11.38 7.26
C ARG A 60 10.19 -10.37 6.21
N ALA A 61 8.89 -10.19 6.08
CA ALA A 61 8.33 -9.03 5.38
C ALA A 61 7.44 -8.22 6.32
N GLN A 62 7.35 -6.93 6.03
CA GLN A 62 6.43 -6.02 6.68
C GLN A 62 5.70 -5.20 5.63
N VAL A 63 4.38 -5.15 5.73
CA VAL A 63 3.51 -4.34 4.86
C VAL A 63 2.96 -3.18 5.67
N CYS A 64 2.95 -2.01 5.06
CA CYS A 64 2.40 -0.77 5.59
C CYS A 64 1.32 -0.25 4.66
N LEU A 65 0.12 0.03 5.17
CA LEU A 65 -0.87 0.86 4.50
C LEU A 65 -0.84 2.26 5.09
N SER A 66 -0.84 3.27 4.22
CA SER A 66 -0.85 4.69 4.60
C SER A 66 -2.07 5.37 4.00
N ASP A 67 -2.90 5.97 4.86
CA ASP A 67 -4.01 6.82 4.50
C ASP A 67 -3.60 8.30 4.61
N ASN A 68 -3.46 8.95 3.46
CA ASN A 68 -3.10 10.37 3.39
C ASN A 68 -4.23 11.31 3.87
N HIS A 69 -5.48 10.84 3.85
CA HIS A 69 -6.63 11.63 4.28
C HIS A 69 -6.70 11.72 5.80
N THR A 70 -6.60 10.58 6.49
CA THR A 70 -6.67 10.51 7.95
C THR A 70 -5.30 10.57 8.62
N ARG A 71 -4.21 10.64 7.84
CA ARG A 71 -2.81 10.59 8.32
C ARG A 71 -2.57 9.37 9.21
N SER A 72 -3.11 8.23 8.79
CA SER A 72 -3.06 7.00 9.57
C SER A 72 -2.29 5.94 8.81
N VAL A 73 -1.53 5.13 9.54
CA VAL A 73 -0.78 4.00 9.02
C VAL A 73 -1.13 2.72 9.75
N ALA A 74 -1.18 1.63 9.03
CA ALA A 74 -1.40 0.29 9.54
C ALA A 74 -0.23 -0.60 9.12
N TRP A 75 0.26 -1.40 10.05
CA TRP A 75 1.42 -2.26 9.83
C TRP A 75 1.08 -3.71 10.12
N HIS A 76 1.58 -4.61 9.29
CA HIS A 76 1.55 -6.04 9.53
C HIS A 76 2.87 -6.68 9.11
N ALA A 77 3.36 -7.66 9.87
CA ALA A 77 4.58 -8.39 9.53
C ALA A 77 4.28 -9.90 9.44
N GLY A 78 5.00 -10.58 8.55
CA GLY A 78 4.96 -12.03 8.37
C GLY A 78 6.36 -12.56 8.06
N LYS A 79 6.53 -13.89 7.97
CA LYS A 79 7.81 -14.52 7.61
C LYS A 79 8.18 -14.35 6.12
N GLY A 80 7.25 -13.82 5.34
CA GLY A 80 7.42 -13.47 3.94
C GLY A 80 6.32 -12.52 3.48
N VAL A 81 6.44 -12.04 2.24
CA VAL A 81 5.50 -11.06 1.68
C VAL A 81 4.07 -11.59 1.69
N THR A 82 3.87 -12.85 1.29
CA THR A 82 2.55 -13.50 1.28
C THR A 82 1.92 -13.51 2.66
N GLU A 83 2.60 -14.00 3.70
CA GLU A 83 2.06 -14.03 5.06
C GLU A 83 1.79 -12.62 5.61
N ALA A 84 2.63 -11.65 5.23
CA ALA A 84 2.43 -10.26 5.62
C ALA A 84 1.16 -9.67 4.97
N LEU A 85 0.92 -9.94 3.68
CA LEU A 85 -0.28 -9.52 2.95
C LEU A 85 -1.54 -10.24 3.47
N GLU A 86 -1.52 -11.57 3.56
CA GLU A 86 -2.66 -12.36 4.06
C GLU A 86 -3.07 -11.98 5.48
N GLY A 87 -2.09 -11.73 6.36
CA GLY A 87 -2.39 -11.31 7.73
C GLY A 87 -2.93 -9.88 7.82
N LEU A 88 -2.50 -8.99 6.93
CA LEU A 88 -3.05 -7.64 6.83
C LEU A 88 -4.49 -7.67 6.27
N GLU A 89 -4.72 -8.39 5.18
CA GLU A 89 -6.03 -8.57 4.55
C GLU A 89 -7.04 -9.11 5.56
N ARG A 90 -6.71 -10.19 6.28
CA ARG A 90 -7.58 -10.75 7.33
C ARG A 90 -7.94 -9.73 8.40
N ARG A 91 -6.98 -8.89 8.82
CA ARG A 91 -7.24 -7.84 9.83
C ARG A 91 -8.13 -6.73 9.29
N LEU A 92 -7.97 -6.35 8.02
CA LEU A 92 -8.83 -5.37 7.34
C LEU A 92 -10.27 -5.86 7.29
N GLN A 93 -10.48 -7.08 6.78
CA GLN A 93 -11.81 -7.70 6.70
C GLN A 93 -12.46 -7.88 8.08
N ALA A 94 -11.66 -8.18 9.10
CA ALA A 94 -12.15 -8.30 10.47
C ALA A 94 -12.34 -6.95 11.20
N GLY A 95 -11.94 -5.82 10.61
CA GLY A 95 -11.98 -4.51 11.28
C GLY A 95 -11.06 -4.40 12.50
N THR A 96 -9.98 -5.19 12.56
CA THR A 96 -9.07 -5.29 13.71
C THR A 96 -7.70 -4.67 13.46
N VAL A 97 -7.57 -3.89 12.38
CA VAL A 97 -6.33 -3.18 12.07
C VAL A 97 -6.05 -2.10 13.11
N ASP A 98 -4.83 -2.14 13.66
CA ASP A 98 -4.30 -1.10 14.55
C ASP A 98 -3.80 0.09 13.73
N TRP A 99 -4.69 1.04 13.48
CA TRP A 99 -4.38 2.29 12.79
C TRP A 99 -3.68 3.27 13.74
N ARG A 100 -2.49 3.72 13.35
CA ARG A 100 -1.68 4.66 14.13
C ARG A 100 -1.47 5.94 13.36
N TYR A 101 -1.36 7.07 14.07
CA TYR A 101 -1.05 8.35 13.44
C TYR A 101 0.36 8.34 12.82
N ASP A 102 0.46 8.78 11.56
CA ASP A 102 1.74 8.92 10.86
C ASP A 102 2.46 10.21 11.26
N LYS A 103 3.50 10.06 12.09
CA LYS A 103 4.32 11.18 12.55
C LYS A 103 5.14 11.82 11.43
N ARG A 104 5.42 11.10 10.33
CA ARG A 104 6.19 11.60 9.18
C ARG A 104 5.37 12.53 8.28
N ALA A 105 4.04 12.51 8.40
CA ALA A 105 3.14 13.39 7.65
C ALA A 105 3.14 14.86 8.13
N ARG A 106 3.95 15.25 9.14
CA ARG A 106 4.06 16.65 9.60
C ARG A 106 4.98 17.54 8.76
N THR A 107 5.78 16.96 7.87
CA THR A 107 6.85 17.67 7.13
C THR A 107 6.54 17.88 5.65
N GLY A 108 5.29 17.71 5.22
CA GLY A 108 4.84 17.96 3.85
C GLY A 108 3.82 19.07 3.76
#